data_AF-A0A366EL82-F1
#
_entry.id   AF-A0A366EL82-F1
#
_cell.length_a   1.000
_cell.length_b   1.000
_cell.length_c   1.000
_cell.angle_alpha   90.00
_cell.angle_beta   90.00
_cell.angle_gamma   90.00
#
_symmetry.space_group_name_H-M   'P 1'
#
loop_
_entity.id
_entity.type
_entity.pdbx_description
1 polymer ?
#
loop_
_entity_poly.entity_id
_entity_poly.type
_entity_poly.pdbx_seq_one_letter_code
_entity_poly.pdbx_strand_id
1 'polypeptide(L)' 'MRGKMNDLLFQIEDCRRQMVELALKSSFADEQVVDLSTRLDDLLNQYQVVKHY' A
#
# COMPACT_ATOMS: atom_id res chain seq x y z
N MET A 1 15.39 6.79 11.96
CA MET A 1 13.99 7.11 11.55
C MET A 1 13.84 7.26 10.03
N ARG A 2 14.75 7.96 9.33
CA ARG A 2 14.68 8.13 7.86
C ARG A 2 14.64 6.83 7.03
N GLY A 3 15.35 5.78 7.45
CA GLY A 3 15.35 4.47 6.77
C GLY A 3 13.98 3.80 6.77
N LYS A 4 13.38 3.62 7.95
CA LYS A 4 12.03 3.03 8.11
C LYS A 4 10.96 3.79 7.31
N MET A 5 11.08 5.11 7.22
CA MET A 5 10.16 5.94 6.45
C MET A 5 10.28 5.68 4.94
N ASN A 6 11.51 5.55 4.42
CA ASN A 6 11.75 5.21 3.02
C ASN A 6 11.28 3.78 2.69
N ASP A 7 11.49 2.83 3.61
CA ASP A 7 11.04 1.44 3.43
C ASP A 7 9.50 1.35 3.36
N LEU A 8 8.80 2.16 4.16
CA LEU A 8 7.33 2.26 4.10
C LEU A 8 6.86 2.88 2.78
N LEU A 9 7.50 3.97 2.32
CA LEU A 9 7.16 4.57 1.03
C LEU A 9 7.36 3.60 -0.13
N PHE A 10 8.44 2.82 -0.11
CA PHE A 10 8.68 1.79 -1.11
C PHE A 10 7.57 0.73 -1.12
N GLN A 11 7.19 0.22 0.06
CA GLN A 11 6.13 -0.77 0.20
C GLN A 11 4.76 -0.23 -0.22
N ILE A 12 4.45 1.03 0.12
CA ILE A 12 3.22 1.72 -0.29
C ILE A 12 3.13 1.76 -1.81
N GLU A 13 4.19 2.24 -2.48
CA GLU A 13 4.19 2.33 -3.95
C GLU A 13 4.15 0.97 -4.63
N ASP A 14 4.81 -0.03 -4.05
CA ASP A 14 4.76 -1.39 -4.57
C ASP A 14 3.37 -2.01 -4.44
N CYS A 15 2.75 -1.89 -3.27
CA CYS A 15 1.38 -2.37 -3.05
C CYS A 15 0.37 -1.67 -3.97
N ARG A 16 0.52 -0.34 -4.13
CA ARG A 16 -0.31 0.45 -5.04
C ARG A 16 -0.18 0.00 -6.50
N ARG A 17 1.04 -0.28 -6.97
CA ARG A 17 1.26 -0.81 -8.33
C ARG A 17 0.57 -2.15 -8.52
N GLN A 18 0.78 -3.10 -7.61
CA GLN A 18 0.17 -4.43 -7.68
C GLN A 18 -1.36 -4.35 -7.70
N MET A 19 -1.95 -3.52 -6.84
CA MET A 19 -3.40 -3.31 -6.78
C MET A 19 -3.96 -2.80 -8.11
N VAL A 20 -3.32 -1.77 -8.70
CA VAL A 20 -3.77 -1.19 -9.98
C VAL A 20 -3.58 -2.19 -11.13
N GLU A 21 -2.44 -2.87 -11.20
CA GLU A 21 -2.18 -3.86 -12.24
C GLU A 21 -3.18 -5.01 -12.21
N LEU A 22 -3.55 -5.47 -11.01
CA LEU A 22 -4.54 -6.53 -10.83
C LEU A 22 -5.95 -6.03 -11.17
N ALA A 23 -6.33 -4.85 -10.69
CA ALA A 23 -7.64 -4.25 -10.97
C ALA A 23 -7.87 -4.01 -12.47
N LEU A 24 -6.82 -3.65 -13.21
CA LEU A 24 -6.88 -3.50 -14.66
C LEU A 24 -7.04 -4.83 -15.41
N LYS A 25 -6.58 -5.95 -14.81
CA LYS A 25 -6.70 -7.31 -15.38
C LYS A 25 -8.01 -7.99 -15.01
N SER A 26 -8.57 -7.68 -13.85
CA SER A 26 -9.84 -8.22 -13.37
C SER A 26 -10.88 -7.10 -13.15
N SER A 27 -10.96 -6.58 -11.93
CA SER A 27 -11.87 -5.51 -11.51
C SER A 27 -11.41 -4.94 -10.18
N PHE A 28 -11.78 -3.71 -9.87
CA PHE A 28 -11.58 -3.14 -8.54
C PHE A 28 -12.38 -3.83 -7.43
N ALA A 29 -13.38 -4.64 -7.80
CA ALA A 29 -14.15 -5.47 -6.86
C ALA A 29 -13.60 -6.89 -6.71
N ASP A 30 -12.50 -7.24 -7.37
CA ASP A 30 -11.81 -8.51 -7.18
C ASP A 30 -11.32 -8.62 -5.72
N GLU A 31 -11.57 -9.75 -5.08
CA GLU A 31 -11.22 -9.99 -3.67
C GLU A 31 -9.74 -9.72 -3.39
N GLN A 32 -8.85 -10.10 -4.32
CA GLN A 32 -7.41 -9.84 -4.17
C GLN A 32 -7.07 -8.35 -4.30
N VAL A 33 -7.83 -7.57 -5.09
CA VAL A 33 -7.66 -6.12 -5.17
C VAL A 33 -8.13 -5.46 -3.87
N VAL A 34 -9.22 -5.95 -3.29
CA VAL A 34 -9.73 -5.48 -1.99
C VAL A 34 -8.73 -5.79 -0.87
N ASP A 35 -8.13 -6.98 -0.86
CA ASP A 35 -7.08 -7.34 0.10
C ASP A 35 -5.84 -6.45 -0.04
N LEU A 36 -5.40 -6.19 -1.28
CA LEU A 36 -4.31 -5.25 -1.56
C LEU A 36 -4.65 -3.82 -1.12
N SER A 37 -5.91 -3.40 -1.25
CA SER A 37 -6.37 -2.07 -0.78
C SER A 37 -6.30 -1.97 0.75
N THR A 38 -6.72 -3.01 1.46
CA THR A 38 -6.63 -3.07 2.93
C THR A 38 -5.18 -3.01 3.39
N ARG A 39 -4.29 -3.74 2.73
CA ARG A 39 -2.85 -3.71 3.03
C ARG A 39 -2.23 -2.34 2.74
N LEU A 40 -2.65 -1.67 1.67
CA LEU A 40 -2.18 -0.32 1.33
C LEU A 40 -2.58 0.68 2.43
N ASP A 41 -3.80 0.60 2.93
CA ASP A 41 -4.28 1.43 4.05
C ASP A 41 -3.47 1.20 5.32
N ASP A 42 -3.16 -0.06 5.67
CA ASP A 42 -2.31 -0.38 6.82
C ASP A 42 -0.90 0.21 6.70
N LEU A 43 -0.31 0.16 5.50
CA LEU A 43 1.01 0.74 5.24
C LEU A 43 0.98 2.28 5.34
N LEU A 44 -0.07 2.91 4.82
CA LEU A 44 -0.29 4.35 4.94
C LEU A 44 -0.45 4.78 6.40
N ASN A 45 -1.22 4.03 7.18
CA ASN A 45 -1.38 4.26 8.62
C ASN A 45 -0.06 4.16 9.37
N GLN A 46 0.74 3.12 9.10
CA GLN A 46 2.07 2.97 9.68
C GLN A 46 3.00 4.13 9.30
N TYR A 47 2.95 4.59 8.04
CA TYR A 47 3.71 5.73 7.58
C TYR A 47 3.31 7.02 8.30
N GLN A 48 2.00 7.27 8.49
CA GLN A 48 1.54 8.42 9.26
C GLN A 48 2.07 8.38 10.70
N VAL A 49 1.99 7.21 11.36
CA VAL A 49 2.56 7.05 12.69
C VAL A 49 4.05 7.39 12.68
N VAL A 50 4.85 6.83 11.77
CA VAL A 50 6.30 7.10 11.72
C VAL A 50 6.63 8.56 11.36
N LYS A 51 5.81 9.21 10.53
CA LYS A 51 6.01 10.61 10.13
C LYS A 51 5.77 11.60 11.27
N HIS A 52 4.91 11.24 12.23
CA HIS A 52 4.50 12.10 13.34
C HIS A 52 5.33 11.92 14.63
N TYR A 53 6.37 11.07 14.61
CA TYR A 53 7.37 10.90 15.69
C TYR A 53 8.76 11.38 15.25
#